data_AF-A0A078FLE1-F1
#
_entry.id   AF-A0A078FLE1-F1
#
_cell.length_a   1.000
_cell.length_b   1.000
_cell.length_c   1.000
_cell.angle_alpha   90.00
_cell.angle_beta   90.00
_cell.angle_gamma   90.00
#
_symmetry.space_group_name_H-M   'P 1'
#
loop_
_entity.id
_entity.type
_entity.pdbx_description
1 polymer ?
#
loop_
_entity_poly.entity_id
_entity_poly.type
_entity_poly.pdbx_seq_one_letter_code
_entity_poly.pdbx_strand_id
1 'polypeptide(L)'
;MDIVSFGMELLGSNSSDEQLIGARILRQFAVSQRYSEETLEKIGINFPVVERLVEMLNWKDLQEEEIRRSAAEILSKLAGKKQNSLRVAGISGAMESISSLLESTRSSDLTIWDS
;
A
#
# COMPACT_ATOMS: atom_id res chain seq x y z
N MET A 1 -11.22 15.34 -12.74
CA MET A 1 -10.80 14.10 -12.09
C MET A 1 -9.72 13.46 -12.95
N ASP A 2 -8.53 13.25 -12.41
CA ASP A 2 -7.42 12.53 -13.07
C ASP A 2 -7.40 11.05 -12.65
N ILE A 3 -6.56 10.26 -13.34
CA ILE A 3 -6.47 8.81 -13.15
C ILE A 3 -6.03 8.40 -11.74
N VAL A 4 -5.20 9.22 -11.06
CA VAL A 4 -4.78 8.95 -9.68
C VAL A 4 -5.95 9.17 -8.73
N SER A 5 -6.72 10.25 -8.92
CA SER A 5 -7.97 10.47 -8.17
C SER A 5 -8.98 9.34 -8.37
N PHE A 6 -9.15 8.88 -9.61
CA PHE A 6 -10.03 7.75 -9.91
C PHE A 6 -9.55 6.45 -9.20
N GLY A 7 -8.24 6.18 -9.23
CA GLY A 7 -7.66 5.03 -8.52
C GLY A 7 -7.89 5.08 -7.01
N MET A 8 -7.85 6.28 -6.40
CA MET A 8 -8.15 6.47 -4.97
C MET A 8 -9.61 6.18 -4.63
N GLU A 9 -10.55 6.58 -5.50
CA GLU A 9 -11.98 6.30 -5.31
C GLU A 9 -12.27 4.79 -5.39
N LEU A 10 -11.69 4.11 -6.39
CA LEU A 10 -11.81 2.67 -6.54
C LEU A 10 -11.24 1.90 -5.35
N LEU A 11 -10.13 2.38 -4.77
CA LEU A 11 -9.51 1.76 -3.58
C LEU A 11 -10.44 1.79 -2.35
N GLY A 12 -11.29 2.81 -2.25
CA GLY A 12 -12.26 2.99 -1.17
C GLY A 12 -13.61 2.30 -1.40
N SER A 13 -13.78 1.60 -2.52
CA SER A 13 -15.04 0.90 -2.80
C SER A 13 -15.17 -0.39 -1.99
N ASN A 14 -16.34 -1.03 -2.03
CA ASN A 14 -16.57 -2.35 -1.41
C ASN A 14 -16.42 -3.53 -2.38
N SER A 15 -16.03 -3.27 -3.64
CA SER A 15 -15.82 -4.30 -4.65
C SER A 15 -14.35 -4.67 -4.72
N SER A 16 -14.05 -5.96 -4.54
CA SER A 16 -12.67 -6.47 -4.63
C SER A 16 -12.03 -6.17 -6.00
N ASP A 17 -12.81 -6.22 -7.08
CA ASP A 17 -12.30 -5.95 -8.43
C ASP A 17 -11.94 -4.47 -8.60
N GLU A 18 -12.80 -3.58 -8.09
CA GLU A 18 -12.53 -2.13 -8.12
C GLU A 18 -11.31 -1.81 -7.25
N GLN A 19 -11.23 -2.36 -6.04
CA GLN A 19 -10.07 -2.19 -5.16
C GLN A 19 -8.78 -2.68 -5.83
N LEU A 20 -8.82 -3.82 -6.52
CA LEU A 20 -7.68 -4.33 -7.28
C LEU A 20 -7.27 -3.40 -8.41
N ILE A 21 -8.23 -2.89 -9.19
CA ILE A 21 -7.97 -1.91 -10.26
C ILE A 21 -7.37 -0.63 -9.67
N GLY A 22 -7.96 -0.10 -8.61
CA GLY A 22 -7.47 1.08 -7.89
C GLY A 22 -6.04 0.89 -7.40
N ALA A 23 -5.75 -0.22 -6.71
CA ALA A 23 -4.42 -0.54 -6.20
C ALA A 23 -3.39 -0.65 -7.33
N ARG A 24 -3.74 -1.28 -8.47
CA ARG A 24 -2.85 -1.39 -9.65
C ARG A 24 -2.54 -0.03 -10.25
N ILE A 25 -3.55 0.83 -10.42
CA ILE A 25 -3.36 2.20 -10.92
C ILE A 25 -2.41 2.94 -9.99
N LEU A 26 -2.73 3.01 -8.70
CA LEU A 26 -1.94 3.78 -7.74
C LEU A 26 -0.49 3.27 -7.66
N ARG A 27 -0.28 1.95 -7.65
CA ARG A 27 1.05 1.34 -7.65
C ARG A 27 1.85 1.75 -8.87
N GLN A 28 1.26 1.63 -10.06
CA GLN A 28 1.94 1.95 -11.33
C GLN A 28 2.46 3.39 -11.36
N PHE A 29 1.68 4.33 -10.84
CA PHE A 29 2.07 5.74 -10.76
C PHE A 29 3.06 6.01 -9.61
N ALA A 30 2.87 5.37 -8.45
CA ALA A 30 3.74 5.51 -7.28
C ALA A 30 5.17 5.00 -7.50
N VAL A 31 5.36 3.98 -8.35
CA VAL A 31 6.69 3.46 -8.69
C VAL A 31 7.29 4.06 -9.97
N SER A 32 6.52 4.89 -10.68
CA SER A 32 6.97 5.53 -11.92
C SER A 32 8.04 6.58 -11.67
N GLN A 33 9.16 6.54 -12.39
CA GLN A 33 10.20 7.55 -12.30
C GLN A 33 9.69 8.96 -12.64
N ARG A 34 8.72 9.08 -13.55
CA ARG A 34 8.20 10.36 -14.01
C ARG A 34 7.07 10.92 -13.14
N TYR A 35 6.22 10.05 -12.59
CA TYR A 35 4.98 10.46 -11.93
C TYR A 35 4.95 10.22 -10.42
N SER A 36 5.92 9.49 -9.87
CA SER A 36 5.92 9.09 -8.45
C SER A 36 5.89 10.29 -7.52
N GLU A 37 6.58 11.39 -7.85
CA GLU A 37 6.66 12.54 -6.97
C GLU A 37 5.26 13.14 -6.69
N GLU A 38 4.57 13.56 -7.75
CA GLU A 38 3.22 14.13 -7.69
C GLU A 38 2.21 13.12 -7.13
N THR A 39 2.29 11.86 -7.57
CA THR A 39 1.36 10.80 -7.13
C THR A 39 1.47 10.56 -5.62
N LEU A 40 2.69 10.43 -5.10
CA LEU A 40 2.92 10.16 -3.67
C LEU A 40 2.61 11.37 -2.79
N GLU A 41 2.74 12.59 -3.31
CA GLU A 41 2.29 13.78 -2.60
C GLU A 41 0.77 13.75 -2.45
N LYS A 42 0.06 13.48 -3.56
CA LYS A 42 -1.40 13.43 -3.60
C LYS A 42 -1.99 12.31 -2.74
N ILE A 43 -1.43 11.10 -2.82
CA ILE A 43 -1.82 9.99 -1.93
C ILE A 43 -1.49 10.35 -0.49
N GLY A 44 -0.28 10.87 -0.25
CA GLY A 44 0.19 11.23 1.07
C GLY A 44 -0.80 12.15 1.78
N ILE A 45 -1.26 13.24 1.12
CA ILE A 45 -2.22 14.22 1.69
C ILE A 45 -3.64 13.68 1.92
N ASN A 46 -3.98 12.52 1.37
CA ASN A 46 -5.31 11.92 1.49
C ASN A 46 -5.33 10.83 2.59
N PHE A 47 -5.58 11.25 3.83
CA PHE A 47 -5.54 10.34 5.00
C PHE A 47 -6.40 9.07 4.85
N PRO A 48 -7.69 9.14 4.42
CA PRO A 48 -8.50 7.93 4.21
C PRO A 48 -7.87 6.92 3.26
N VAL A 49 -7.17 7.38 2.22
CA VAL A 49 -6.48 6.50 1.27
C VAL A 49 -5.29 5.82 1.92
N VAL A 50 -4.48 6.55 2.71
CA VAL A 50 -3.33 5.96 3.39
C VAL A 50 -3.78 4.99 4.48
N GLU A 51 -4.84 5.29 5.24
CA GLU A 51 -5.46 4.37 6.19
C GLU A 51 -5.93 3.10 5.49
N ARG A 52 -6.63 3.24 4.35
CA ARG A 52 -7.09 2.10 3.56
C ARG A 52 -5.94 1.21 3.07
N LEU A 53 -4.83 1.82 2.63
CA LEU A 53 -3.63 1.07 2.24
C LEU A 53 -3.03 0.29 3.43
N VAL A 54 -3.05 0.88 4.63
CA VAL A 54 -2.59 0.21 5.86
C VAL A 54 -3.50 -0.95 6.24
N GLU A 55 -4.82 -0.78 6.12
CA GLU A 55 -5.81 -1.86 6.30
C GLU A 55 -5.55 -3.03 5.34
N MET A 56 -5.28 -2.73 4.06
CA MET A 56 -4.99 -3.71 3.02
C MET A 56 -3.72 -4.54 3.30
N LEU A 57 -2.80 -4.06 4.15
CA LEU A 57 -1.65 -4.87 4.59
C LEU A 57 -2.07 -6.03 5.50
N ASN A 58 -3.19 -5.87 6.21
CA ASN A 58 -3.70 -6.84 7.16
C ASN A 58 -4.58 -7.92 6.52
N TRP A 59 -4.91 -7.77 5.24
CA TRP A 59 -5.71 -8.72 4.47
C TRP A 59 -4.98 -10.04 4.31
N LYS A 60 -5.67 -11.15 4.51
CA LYS A 60 -5.03 -12.49 4.58
C LYS A 60 -5.52 -13.44 3.49
N ASP A 61 -6.56 -13.09 2.75
CA ASP A 61 -7.06 -13.99 1.71
C ASP A 61 -6.07 -14.08 0.54
N LEU A 62 -6.02 -15.25 -0.09
CA LEU A 62 -5.16 -15.51 -1.25
C LEU A 62 -5.54 -14.62 -2.44
N GLN A 63 -6.85 -14.35 -2.61
CA GLN A 63 -7.35 -13.49 -3.68
C GLN A 63 -6.94 -12.02 -3.50
N GLU A 64 -6.58 -11.63 -2.27
CA GLU A 64 -6.18 -10.27 -1.89
C GLU A 64 -4.67 -10.08 -1.95
N GLU A 65 -3.89 -11.12 -2.26
CA GLU A 65 -2.42 -11.06 -2.23
C GLU A 65 -1.87 -9.93 -3.12
N GLU A 66 -2.43 -9.76 -4.30
CA GLU A 66 -1.98 -8.71 -5.22
C GLU A 66 -2.32 -7.31 -4.70
N ILE A 67 -3.48 -7.14 -4.06
CA ILE A 67 -3.89 -5.88 -3.45
C ILE A 67 -2.94 -5.56 -2.29
N ARG A 68 -2.72 -6.52 -1.40
CA ARG A 68 -1.79 -6.41 -0.27
C ARG A 68 -0.37 -6.05 -0.72
N ARG A 69 0.14 -6.72 -1.76
CA ARG A 69 1.45 -6.41 -2.35
C ARG A 69 1.49 -4.99 -2.92
N SER A 70 0.47 -4.59 -3.65
CA SER A 70 0.36 -3.25 -4.22
C SER A 70 0.35 -2.17 -3.14
N ALA A 71 -0.40 -2.40 -2.06
CA ALA A 71 -0.43 -1.51 -0.91
C ALA A 71 0.93 -1.39 -0.21
N ALA A 72 1.64 -2.52 -0.02
CA ALA A 72 2.97 -2.53 0.57
C ALA A 72 3.98 -1.73 -0.27
N GLU A 73 3.96 -1.86 -1.60
CA GLU A 73 4.83 -1.09 -2.49
C GLU A 73 4.55 0.41 -2.43
N ILE A 74 3.27 0.82 -2.45
CA ILE A 74 2.87 2.23 -2.34
C ILE A 74 3.32 2.81 -0.99
N LEU A 75 3.04 2.11 0.12
CA LEU A 75 3.42 2.54 1.47
C LEU A 75 4.94 2.61 1.66
N SER A 76 5.69 1.68 1.07
CA SER A 76 7.17 1.72 1.06
C SER A 76 7.69 2.99 0.37
N LYS A 77 7.11 3.36 -0.78
CA LYS A 77 7.45 4.59 -1.49
C LYS A 77 7.03 5.85 -0.72
N LEU A 78 5.87 5.83 -0.06
CA LEU A 78 5.42 6.92 0.82
C LEU A 78 6.36 7.11 2.02
N ALA A 79 6.71 6.03 2.72
CA ALA A 79 7.61 6.07 3.87
C ALA A 79 9.02 6.55 3.49
N GLY A 80 9.48 6.23 2.27
CA GLY A 80 10.75 6.73 1.73
C GLY A 80 10.78 8.25 1.50
N LYS A 81 9.62 8.92 1.42
CA LYS A 81 9.55 10.38 1.34
C LYS A 81 9.57 11.02 2.73
N LYS A 82 10.57 11.85 3.02
CA LYS A 82 10.77 12.50 4.32
C LYS A 82 9.51 13.16 4.89
N GLN A 83 8.75 13.88 4.06
CA GLN A 83 7.52 14.57 4.48
C GLN A 83 6.33 13.62 4.75
N ASN A 84 6.32 12.44 4.14
CA ASN A 84 5.25 11.45 4.30
C ASN A 84 5.58 10.40 5.38
N SER A 85 6.87 10.20 5.70
CA SER A 85 7.33 9.26 6.73
C SER A 85 6.62 9.43 8.08
N LEU A 86 6.56 10.66 8.60
CA LEU A 86 5.88 10.99 9.85
C LEU A 86 4.36 10.77 9.79
N ARG A 87 3.78 10.94 8.60
CA ARG A 87 2.35 10.82 8.39
C ARG A 87 1.91 9.37 8.35
N VAL A 88 2.70 8.52 7.68
CA VAL A 88 2.51 7.07 7.70
C VAL A 88 2.71 6.51 9.12
N ALA A 89 3.75 6.95 9.82
CA ALA A 89 4.00 6.51 11.21
C ALA A 89 2.91 6.96 12.20
N GLY A 90 2.21 8.06 11.90
CA GLY A 90 1.09 8.56 12.70
C GLY A 90 -0.24 7.83 12.50
N ILE A 91 -0.34 6.93 11.50
CA ILE A 91 -1.55 6.13 11.29
C ILE A 91 -1.56 4.97 12.28
N SER A 92 -2.66 4.85 13.01
CA SER A 92 -2.88 3.74 13.95
C SER A 92 -2.77 2.40 13.22
N GLY A 93 -2.01 1.45 13.75
CA GLY A 93 -1.83 0.14 13.13
C GLY A 93 -0.74 0.07 12.06
N ALA A 94 -0.23 1.21 11.56
CA ALA A 94 0.73 1.19 10.45
C ALA A 94 2.05 0.50 10.83
N MET A 95 2.58 0.82 12.01
CA MET A 95 3.82 0.22 12.50
C MET A 95 3.66 -1.27 12.81
N GLU A 96 2.51 -1.68 13.38
CA GLU A 96 2.21 -3.10 13.60
C GLU A 96 2.08 -3.87 12.28
N SER A 97 1.33 -3.34 11.31
CA SER A 97 1.17 -3.95 9.98
C SER A 97 2.52 -4.11 9.28
N ILE A 98 3.36 -3.08 9.28
CA ILE A 98 4.71 -3.13 8.69
C ILE A 98 5.56 -4.17 9.43
N SER A 99 5.54 -4.19 10.76
CA SER A 99 6.29 -5.17 11.56
C SER A 99 5.86 -6.61 11.26
N SER A 100 4.55 -6.86 11.17
CA SER A 100 3.98 -8.19 10.87
C SER A 100 4.40 -8.72 9.50
N LEU A 101 4.48 -7.83 8.49
CA LEU A 101 4.99 -8.20 7.17
C LEU A 101 6.47 -8.62 7.24
N LEU A 102 7.30 -7.88 7.97
CA LEU A 102 8.73 -8.20 8.13
C LEU A 102 8.97 -9.52 8.87
N GLU A 103 8.17 -9.79 9.90
CA GLU A 103 8.21 -11.07 10.62
C GLU A 103 7.82 -12.24 9.71
N SER A 104 6.75 -12.07 8.93
CA SER A 104 6.25 -13.10 8.00
C SER A 104 7.30 -13.45 6.92
N THR A 105 8.02 -12.46 6.39
CA THR A 105 9.12 -12.68 5.42
C THR A 105 10.26 -13.50 6.02
N ARG A 106 10.62 -13.24 7.29
CA ARG A 106 11.67 -14.01 7.99
C ARG A 106 11.25 -15.47 8.20
N SER A 107 9.99 -15.71 8.55
CA SER A 107 9.47 -17.07 8.77
C SER A 107 9.44 -17.89 7.47
N SER A 108 9.13 -17.26 6.32
CA SER A 108 9.19 -17.93 5.01
C SER A 108 10.61 -18.33 4.61
N ASP A 109 11.63 -17.52 4.94
CA ASP A 109 13.03 -17.87 4.66
C ASP A 109 13.51 -19.06 5.49
N LEU A 110 13.00 -19.22 6.72
CA LEU A 110 13.34 -20.36 7.59
C LEU A 110 12.72 -21.66 7.10
N THR A 111 11.54 -21.64 6.49
CA THR A 111 10.90 -22.85 5.94
C THR A 111 11.59 -23.42 4.69
N ILE A 112 12.44 -22.64 4.00
CA ILE A 112 13.14 -23.10 2.78
C ILE A 112 14.33 -24.03 3.11
N TRP A 113 14.84 -24.00 4.34
CA TRP A 113 15.99 -24.82 4.75
C TRP A 113 15.62 -26.10 5.52
N ASP A 114 14.33 -26.32 5.79
CA ASP A 114 13.80 -27.48 6.53
C ASP A 114 13.07 -28.50 5.61
N SER A 115 13.22 -28.42 4.29
CA SER A 115 12.63 -29.35 3.29
C SER A 115 13.67 -30.10 2.48
#